data_AF-A0A0A9AYR5-F1
#
_entry.id   AF-A0A0A9AYR5-F1
#
_cell.length_a   1.000
_cell.length_b   1.000
_cell.length_c   1.000
_cell.angle_alpha   90.00
_cell.angle_beta   90.00
_cell.angle_gamma   90.00
#
_symmetry.space_group_name_H-M   'P 1'
#
loop_
_entity.id
_entity.type
_entity.pdbx_description
1 polymer ?
#
loop_
_entity_poly.entity_id
_entity_poly.type
_entity_poly.pdbx_seq_one_letter_code
_entity_poly.pdbx_strand_id
1 'polypeptide(L)'
;MKTATICPMNMDEDVYIFRPLRFNTLPVVKIAAEPLNPSELPKMVEGLRKISKSYPLAITKVEESGEHTILGTGELYLDSIMKDLRELYSEVEVKVADPVVTFCETVVDTSSMKCFAETPNKRNKITMVAEPLEKGLAEDIENGLVSLDSRQK
;
A
#
# COMPACT_ATOMS: atom_id res chain seq x y z
N MET A 1 8.84 -0.18 8.27
CA MET A 1 8.10 -0.33 9.54
C MET A 1 7.70 1.07 9.96
N LYS A 2 6.40 1.38 10.01
CA LYS A 2 5.90 2.77 10.11
C LYS A 2 5.43 3.14 11.52
N THR A 3 4.94 2.17 12.28
CA THR A 3 4.50 2.33 13.67
C THR A 3 5.04 1.17 14.50
N ALA A 4 5.40 1.43 15.75
CA ALA A 4 5.86 0.42 16.70
C ALA A 4 5.30 0.73 18.09
N THR A 5 4.94 -0.33 18.83
CA THR A 5 4.58 -0.25 20.24
C THR A 5 5.71 -0.93 21.01
N ILE A 6 6.34 -0.23 21.94
CA ILE A 6 7.45 -0.76 22.76
C ILE A 6 6.89 -1.13 24.12
N CYS A 7 7.07 -2.39 24.50
CA CYS A 7 6.64 -2.93 25.79
C CYS A 7 7.82 -3.59 26.52
N PRO A 8 7.85 -3.55 27.87
CA PRO A 8 8.83 -4.29 28.65
C PRO A 8 8.72 -5.81 28.42
N MET A 9 9.85 -6.51 28.48
CA MET A 9 9.92 -7.96 28.22
C MET A 9 9.23 -8.82 29.29
N ASN A 10 9.06 -8.28 30.50
CA ASN A 10 8.50 -8.99 31.66
C ASN A 10 7.12 -8.41 32.00
N MET A 11 6.09 -8.80 31.22
CA MET A 11 4.69 -8.59 31.61
C MET A 11 4.00 -9.94 31.76
N ASP A 12 3.24 -10.09 32.84
CA ASP A 12 2.35 -11.24 33.07
C ASP A 12 0.97 -11.05 32.43
N GLU A 13 0.71 -9.89 31.83
CA GLU A 13 -0.55 -9.52 31.16
C GLU A 13 -0.43 -9.55 29.64
N ASP A 14 -1.57 -9.76 28.96
CA ASP A 14 -1.65 -9.71 27.50
C ASP A 14 -1.32 -8.31 26.98
N VAL A 15 -0.35 -8.24 26.07
CA VAL A 15 0.14 -6.99 25.50
C VAL A 15 -0.51 -6.74 24.14
N TYR A 16 -1.11 -5.56 23.98
CA TYR A 16 -1.74 -5.13 22.73
C TYR A 16 -0.96 -4.00 22.05
N ILE A 17 -1.09 -3.91 20.73
CA ILE A 17 -0.52 -2.82 19.93
C ILE A 17 -1.40 -1.58 20.01
N PHE A 18 -0.79 -0.40 19.89
CA PHE A 18 -1.55 0.80 19.53
C PHE A 18 -2.10 0.68 18.11
N ARG A 19 -3.27 1.28 17.90
CA ARG A 19 -3.89 1.36 16.58
C ARG A 19 -2.93 2.03 15.60
N PRO A 20 -2.71 1.47 14.40
CA PRO A 20 -1.90 2.12 13.37
C PRO A 20 -2.45 3.50 13.00
N LEU A 21 -1.56 4.37 12.52
CA LEU A 21 -1.92 5.72 12.08
C LEU A 21 -2.92 5.65 10.92
N ARG A 22 -4.05 6.34 11.08
CA ARG A 22 -4.99 6.63 10.01
C ARG A 22 -4.65 7.99 9.44
N PHE A 23 -4.34 8.04 8.16
CA PHE A 23 -4.06 9.29 7.46
C PHE A 23 -5.30 9.75 6.72
N ASN A 24 -5.47 11.07 6.61
CA ASN A 24 -6.61 11.67 5.90
C ASN A 24 -6.44 11.65 4.37
N THR A 25 -5.27 11.24 3.88
CA THR A 25 -4.91 11.26 2.46
C THR A 25 -4.30 9.94 2.05
N LEU A 26 -4.56 9.53 0.82
CA LEU A 26 -4.00 8.33 0.21
C LEU A 26 -2.80 8.69 -0.69
N PRO A 27 -1.76 7.85 -0.76
CA PRO A 27 -0.67 8.03 -1.71
C PRO A 27 -1.13 7.58 -3.11
N VAL A 28 -1.57 8.53 -3.92
CA VAL A 28 -2.16 8.29 -5.25
C VAL A 28 -1.18 8.44 -6.40
N VAL A 29 -0.11 9.22 -6.21
CA VAL A 29 0.89 9.47 -7.25
C VAL A 29 1.97 8.39 -7.14
N LYS A 30 2.21 7.68 -8.23
CA LYS A 30 3.17 6.60 -8.37
C LYS A 30 4.29 7.05 -9.32
N ILE A 31 5.53 6.85 -8.90
CA ILE A 31 6.72 7.00 -9.74
C ILE A 31 7.49 5.68 -9.78
N ALA A 32 8.11 5.37 -10.92
CA ALA A 32 9.09 4.29 -11.00
C ALA A 32 10.50 4.88 -10.82
N ALA A 33 11.32 4.21 -10.02
CA ALA A 33 12.66 4.63 -9.67
C ALA A 33 13.65 3.49 -9.92
N GLU A 34 14.71 3.77 -10.67
CA GLU A 34 15.78 2.81 -10.97
C GLU A 34 17.15 3.48 -10.82
N PRO A 35 18.18 2.78 -10.34
CA PRO A 35 19.50 3.35 -10.27
C PRO A 35 20.05 3.54 -11.70
N LEU A 36 20.81 4.62 -11.93
CA LEU A 36 21.51 4.82 -13.20
C LEU A 36 22.47 3.65 -13.48
N ASN A 37 23.16 3.20 -12.44
CA ASN A 37 24.07 2.05 -12.45
C ASN A 37 23.41 0.84 -11.80
N PRO A 38 23.14 -0.26 -12.53
CA PRO A 38 22.48 -1.45 -11.97
C PRO A 38 23.23 -2.10 -10.79
N SER A 39 24.56 -1.95 -10.74
CA SER A 39 25.39 -2.46 -9.63
C SER A 39 25.07 -1.80 -8.28
N GLU A 40 24.46 -0.61 -8.29
CA GLU A 40 24.13 0.16 -7.10
C GLU A 40 22.71 -0.10 -6.58
N LEU A 41 21.96 -1.00 -7.24
CA LEU A 41 20.63 -1.41 -6.84
C LEU A 41 20.51 -1.80 -5.35
N PRO A 42 21.45 -2.56 -4.75
CA PRO A 42 21.37 -2.89 -3.33
C PRO A 42 21.38 -1.65 -2.42
N LYS A 43 22.16 -0.61 -2.77
CA LYS A 43 22.20 0.66 -2.03
C LYS A 43 20.88 1.41 -2.16
N MET A 44 20.31 1.47 -3.36
CA MET A 44 19.00 2.09 -3.59
C MET A 44 17.91 1.39 -2.78
N VAL A 45 17.88 0.06 -2.76
CA VAL A 45 16.91 -0.72 -1.97
C VAL A 45 17.04 -0.45 -0.48
N GLU A 46 18.26 -0.31 0.03
CA GLU A 46 18.47 0.10 1.42
C GLU A 46 17.97 1.53 1.67
N GLY A 47 18.20 2.45 0.74
CA GLY A 47 17.68 3.81 0.77
C GLY A 47 16.15 3.86 0.79
N LEU A 48 15.49 3.06 -0.06
CA LEU A 48 14.03 2.92 -0.08
C LEU A 48 13.47 2.40 1.26
N ARG A 49 14.19 1.48 1.93
CA ARG A 49 13.82 1.03 3.29
C ARG A 49 13.95 2.13 4.33
N LYS A 50 14.92 3.04 4.20
CA LYS A 50 15.07 4.21 5.08
C LYS A 50 13.95 5.23 4.83
N ILE A 51 13.63 5.50 3.56
CA ILE A 51 12.48 6.35 3.17
C ILE A 51 11.18 5.83 3.74
N SER A 52 10.93 4.51 3.66
CA SER A 52 9.73 3.89 4.24
C SER A 52 9.60 4.10 5.77
N LYS A 53 10.71 4.39 6.47
CA LYS A 53 10.70 4.74 7.90
C LYS A 53 10.51 6.25 8.12
N SER A 54 11.12 7.09 7.28
CA SER A 54 11.06 8.56 7.42
C SER A 54 9.74 9.16 6.93
N TYR A 55 9.13 8.54 5.92
CA TYR A 55 7.95 9.04 5.22
C TYR A 55 6.74 8.12 5.45
N PRO A 56 5.83 8.44 6.40
CA PRO A 56 4.76 7.53 6.81
C PRO A 56 3.77 7.19 5.69
N LEU A 57 3.56 8.11 4.75
CA LEU A 57 2.66 7.92 3.61
C LEU A 57 3.36 7.34 2.38
N ALA A 58 4.69 7.24 2.37
CA ALA A 58 5.40 6.64 1.25
C ALA A 58 5.18 5.12 1.22
N ILE A 59 4.85 4.59 0.05
CA ILE A 59 4.73 3.15 -0.15
C ILE A 59 5.72 2.75 -1.23
N THR A 60 6.70 1.93 -0.88
CA THR A 60 7.66 1.36 -1.82
C THR A 60 7.23 -0.06 -2.15
N LYS A 61 7.04 -0.36 -3.44
CA LYS A 61 6.69 -1.70 -3.94
C LYS A 61 7.66 -2.12 -5.04
N VAL A 62 7.81 -3.42 -5.21
CA VAL A 62 8.48 -4.01 -6.36
C VAL A 62 7.38 -4.65 -7.20
N GLU A 63 7.25 -4.21 -8.44
CA GLU A 63 6.28 -4.77 -9.38
C GLU A 63 6.79 -6.12 -9.93
N GLU A 64 5.90 -6.91 -10.53
CA GLU A 64 6.27 -8.19 -11.15
C GLU A 64 7.28 -8.03 -12.30
N SER A 65 7.35 -6.85 -12.92
CA SER A 65 8.36 -6.49 -13.91
C SER A 65 9.77 -6.32 -13.33
N GLY A 66 9.91 -6.21 -12.00
CA GLY A 66 11.15 -5.89 -11.30
C GLY A 66 11.36 -4.39 -11.06
N GLU A 67 10.44 -3.54 -11.52
CA GLU A 67 10.50 -2.10 -11.29
C GLU A 67 10.23 -1.75 -9.83
N HIS A 68 11.01 -0.81 -9.29
CA HIS A 68 10.79 -0.28 -7.95
C HIS A 68 9.90 0.95 -8.04
N THR A 69 8.71 0.88 -7.45
CA THR A 69 7.71 1.94 -7.50
C THR A 69 7.55 2.59 -6.14
N ILE A 70 7.43 3.91 -6.15
CA ILE A 70 7.23 4.74 -4.95
C ILE A 70 5.90 5.45 -5.12
N LEU A 71 4.99 5.25 -4.17
CA LEU A 71 3.74 5.98 -4.09
C LEU A 71 3.83 7.08 -3.05
N GLY A 72 3.30 8.26 -3.37
CA GLY A 72 3.26 9.45 -2.55
C GLY A 72 1.96 10.23 -2.73
N THR A 73 1.73 11.22 -1.87
CA THR A 73 0.50 12.01 -1.86
C THR A 73 0.45 13.08 -2.95
N GLY A 74 1.59 13.52 -3.45
CA GLY A 74 1.69 14.59 -4.45
C GLY A 74 3.13 14.85 -4.89
N GLU A 75 3.28 15.78 -5.82
CA GLU A 75 4.57 16.08 -6.47
C GLU A 75 5.63 16.55 -5.48
N LEU A 76 5.32 17.54 -4.63
CA LEU A 76 6.28 18.06 -3.64
C LEU A 76 6.73 16.98 -2.63
N TYR A 77 5.82 16.08 -2.27
CA TYR A 77 6.12 14.97 -1.36
C TYR A 77 7.08 13.98 -2.02
N LEU A 78 6.86 13.66 -3.29
CA LEU A 78 7.75 12.79 -4.06
C LEU A 78 9.10 13.47 -4.37
N ASP A 79 9.11 14.76 -4.65
CA ASP A 79 10.35 15.52 -4.87
C ASP A 79 11.26 15.48 -3.63
N SER A 80 10.68 15.70 -2.45
CA SER A 80 11.39 15.59 -1.16
C SER A 80 11.95 14.18 -0.94
N ILE A 81 11.14 13.15 -1.21
CA ILE A 81 11.57 11.75 -1.12
C ILE A 81 12.73 11.45 -2.09
N MET A 82 12.64 11.95 -3.32
CA MET A 82 13.67 11.71 -4.34
C MET A 82 14.97 12.43 -4.00
N LYS A 83 14.89 13.64 -3.46
CA LYS A 83 16.05 14.36 -2.94
C LYS A 83 16.73 13.57 -1.82
N ASP A 84 15.97 13.12 -0.82
CA ASP A 84 16.51 12.36 0.30
C ASP A 84 17.08 11.00 -0.13
N LEU A 85 16.45 10.35 -1.13
CA LEU A 85 16.99 9.10 -1.69
C LEU A 85 18.38 9.34 -2.29
N ARG A 86 18.52 10.36 -3.14
CA ARG A 86 19.74 10.67 -3.88
C ARG A 86 20.85 11.21 -2.98
N GLU A 87 20.54 12.15 -2.10
CA GLU A 87 21.54 12.89 -1.32
C GLU A 87 21.82 12.27 0.06
N LEU A 88 20.79 11.77 0.75
CA LEU A 88 20.90 11.42 2.17
C LEU A 88 21.04 9.91 2.43
N TYR A 89 20.29 9.07 1.71
CA TYR A 89 20.12 7.67 2.10
C TYR A 89 20.88 6.65 1.25
N SER A 90 21.04 6.90 -0.05
CA SER A 90 21.73 5.99 -0.97
C SER A 90 22.99 6.57 -1.61
N GLU A 91 23.15 7.89 -1.68
CA GLU A 91 24.26 8.55 -2.41
C GLU A 91 24.41 7.98 -3.85
N VAL A 92 23.27 7.73 -4.51
CA VAL A 92 23.18 7.08 -5.82
C VAL A 92 22.35 7.95 -6.75
N GLU A 93 22.78 8.02 -8.01
CA GLU A 93 21.99 8.65 -9.06
C GLU A 93 20.81 7.75 -9.45
N VAL A 94 19.60 8.26 -9.27
CA VAL A 94 18.35 7.53 -9.53
C VAL A 94 17.61 8.17 -10.70
N LYS A 95 17.35 7.36 -11.74
CA LYS A 95 16.42 7.67 -12.83
C LYS A 95 14.99 7.55 -12.33
N VAL A 96 14.18 8.54 -12.68
CA VAL A 96 12.77 8.61 -12.28
C VAL A 96 11.94 8.66 -13.56
N ALA A 97 10.93 7.82 -13.64
CA ALA A 97 9.94 7.86 -14.70
C ALA A 97 8.87 8.92 -14.44
N ASP A 98 8.12 9.30 -15.48
CA ASP A 98 7.04 10.26 -15.34
C ASP A 98 5.99 9.81 -14.31
N PRO A 99 5.50 10.72 -13.44
CA PRO A 99 4.54 10.36 -12.41
C PRO A 99 3.22 9.93 -13.04
N VAL A 100 2.71 8.79 -12.59
CA VAL A 100 1.40 8.24 -12.95
C VAL A 100 0.51 8.14 -11.72
N VAL A 101 -0.79 7.95 -11.89
CA VAL A 101 -1.72 7.75 -10.77
C VAL A 101 -2.13 6.30 -10.64
N THR A 102 -2.42 5.84 -9.43
CA THR A 102 -3.00 4.52 -9.20
C THR A 102 -4.48 4.50 -9.55
N PHE A 103 -4.89 3.50 -10.33
CA PHE A 103 -6.29 3.26 -10.65
C PHE A 103 -6.89 2.20 -9.72
N CYS A 104 -8.19 2.32 -9.50
CA CYS A 104 -9.01 1.30 -8.85
C CYS A 104 -10.03 0.76 -9.84
N GLU A 105 -10.41 -0.51 -9.69
CA GLU A 105 -11.42 -1.16 -10.52
C GLU A 105 -12.77 -1.19 -9.81
N THR A 106 -13.87 -1.05 -10.56
CA THR A 106 -15.23 -1.12 -10.04
C THR A 106 -16.17 -1.77 -11.06
N VAL A 107 -17.33 -2.23 -10.59
CA VAL A 107 -18.39 -2.80 -11.43
C VAL A 107 -19.54 -1.80 -11.56
N VAL A 108 -20.12 -1.70 -12.76
CA VAL A 108 -21.24 -0.79 -13.04
C VAL A 108 -22.58 -1.53 -12.97
N ASP A 109 -22.61 -2.79 -13.41
CA ASP A 109 -23.80 -3.63 -13.45
C ASP A 109 -23.56 -4.98 -12.79
N THR A 110 -24.65 -5.63 -12.36
CA THR A 110 -24.61 -6.98 -11.80
C THR A 110 -24.11 -7.98 -12.84
N SER A 111 -23.24 -8.91 -12.42
CA SER A 111 -22.69 -9.93 -13.31
C SER A 111 -23.81 -10.76 -13.98
N SER A 112 -23.76 -10.87 -15.31
CA SER A 112 -24.77 -11.57 -16.12
C SER A 112 -24.85 -13.08 -15.88
N MET A 113 -23.77 -13.68 -15.37
CA MET A 113 -23.70 -15.09 -15.03
C MET A 113 -23.10 -15.29 -13.63
N LYS A 114 -23.54 -16.35 -12.96
CA LYS A 114 -22.94 -16.79 -11.70
C LYS A 114 -21.62 -17.48 -12.00
N CYS A 115 -20.51 -16.79 -11.75
CA CYS A 115 -19.17 -17.34 -11.94
C CYS A 115 -18.87 -18.39 -10.88
N PHE A 116 -18.28 -19.52 -11.27
CA PHE A 116 -17.82 -20.54 -10.34
C PHE A 116 -16.35 -20.88 -10.54
N ALA A 117 -15.66 -21.18 -9.44
CA ALA A 117 -14.29 -21.67 -9.43
C ALA A 117 -14.23 -22.98 -8.63
N GLU A 118 -13.50 -23.98 -9.15
CA GLU A 118 -13.29 -25.26 -8.50
C GLU A 118 -11.84 -25.38 -8.03
N THR A 119 -11.64 -25.94 -6.85
CA THR A 119 -10.29 -26.17 -6.33
C THR A 119 -9.56 -27.23 -7.17
N PRO A 120 -8.22 -27.19 -7.28
CA PRO A 120 -7.47 -28.19 -8.07
C PRO A 120 -7.74 -29.65 -7.67
N ASN A 121 -8.08 -29.88 -6.40
CA ASN A 121 -8.46 -31.20 -5.88
C ASN A 121 -9.93 -31.61 -6.19
N LYS A 122 -10.70 -30.74 -6.86
CA LYS A 122 -12.11 -30.89 -7.23
C LYS A 122 -13.09 -31.14 -6.08
N ARG A 123 -12.71 -30.80 -4.85
CA ARG A 123 -13.58 -31.02 -3.66
C ARG A 123 -14.45 -29.82 -3.32
N ASN A 124 -14.04 -28.62 -3.71
CA ASN A 124 -14.76 -27.40 -3.39
C ASN A 124 -15.09 -26.63 -4.66
N LYS A 125 -16.30 -26.07 -4.69
CA LYS A 125 -16.79 -25.19 -5.74
C LYS A 125 -17.33 -23.92 -5.10
N ILE A 126 -16.73 -22.78 -5.44
CA ILE A 126 -17.15 -21.46 -4.95
C ILE A 126 -17.90 -20.77 -6.08
N THR A 127 -19.04 -20.17 -5.79
CA THR A 127 -19.85 -19.42 -6.76
C THR A 127 -20.12 -18.02 -6.23
N MET A 128 -19.88 -16.99 -7.04
CA MET A 128 -20.07 -15.59 -6.66
C MET A 128 -20.73 -14.78 -7.79
N VAL A 129 -21.36 -13.68 -7.39
CA VAL A 129 -21.94 -12.63 -8.24
C VAL A 129 -21.37 -11.31 -7.74
N ALA A 130 -21.03 -10.40 -8.65
CA ALA A 130 -20.61 -9.05 -8.32
C ALA A 130 -21.72 -8.07 -8.71
N GLU A 131 -22.00 -7.10 -7.85
CA GLU A 131 -22.96 -6.02 -8.06
C GLU A 131 -22.38 -4.69 -7.58
N PRO A 132 -22.76 -3.55 -8.18
CA PRO A 132 -22.32 -2.24 -7.73
C PRO A 132 -22.84 -1.95 -6.32
N LEU A 133 -21.99 -1.36 -5.47
CA LEU A 133 -22.42 -0.87 -4.17
C LEU A 133 -23.33 0.36 -4.32
N GLU A 134 -24.23 0.55 -3.36
CA GLU A 134 -25.03 1.77 -3.27
C GLU A 134 -24.13 3.00 -3.11
N LYS A 135 -24.58 4.14 -3.67
CA LYS A 135 -23.84 5.41 -3.59
C LYS A 135 -23.67 5.81 -2.12
N GLY A 136 -22.44 6.18 -1.75
CA GLY A 136 -22.09 6.60 -0.39
C GLY A 136 -21.67 5.46 0.54
N LEU A 137 -22.09 4.22 0.29
CA LEU A 137 -21.75 3.09 1.16
C LEU A 137 -20.23 2.84 1.22
N ALA A 138 -19.53 2.98 0.09
CA ALA A 138 -18.07 2.86 0.06
C ALA A 138 -17.40 3.93 0.94
N GLU A 139 -17.87 5.18 0.87
CA GLU A 139 -17.36 6.28 1.69
C GLU A 139 -17.64 6.06 3.19
N ASP A 140 -18.83 5.56 3.53
CA ASP A 140 -19.20 5.23 4.91
C ASP A 140 -18.33 4.12 5.50
N ILE A 141 -17.98 3.12 4.69
CA ILE A 141 -17.05 2.06 5.08
C ILE A 141 -15.64 2.62 5.29
N GLU A 142 -15.14 3.46 4.39
CA GLU A 142 -13.81 4.09 4.51
C GLU A 142 -13.71 5.04 5.71
N ASN A 143 -14.76 5.80 5.99
CA ASN A 143 -14.88 6.66 7.18
C ASN A 143 -15.02 5.86 8.48
N GLY A 144 -15.29 4.54 8.39
CA GLY A 144 -15.44 3.65 9.53
C GLY A 144 -16.76 3.80 10.27
N LEU A 145 -17.81 4.30 9.60
CA LEU A 145 -19.18 4.29 10.11
C LEU A 145 -19.75 2.87 10.17
N VAL A 146 -19.24 1.98 9.29
CA VAL A 146 -19.54 0.55 9.26
C VAL A 146 -18.31 -0.24 9.69
N SER A 147 -18.45 -1.15 10.65
CA SER A 147 -17.37 -2.04 11.12
C SER A 147 -17.84 -3.48 11.14
N LEU A 148 -16.95 -4.44 10.86
CA LEU A 148 -17.27 -5.87 10.93
C LEU A 148 -17.53 -6.33 12.37
N ASP A 149 -16.90 -5.66 13.35
CA ASP A 149 -17.02 -5.96 14.77
C ASP A 149 -18.29 -5.36 15.39
N SER A 150 -19.14 -4.67 14.63
CA SER A 150 -20.39 -4.08 15.14
C SER A 150 -21.51 -5.11 15.41
N ARG A 151 -21.16 -6.37 15.69
CA ARG A 151 -22.03 -7.44 16.20
C ARG A 151 -21.75 -7.57 17.71
N GLN A 152 -22.65 -7.43 18.67
CA GLN A 152 -24.11 -7.35 18.75
C GLN A 152 -24.43 -6.54 20.01
N LYS A 153 -25.47 -5.71 19.98
CA LYS A 153 -26.27 -5.41 21.18
C LYS A 153 -27.70 -5.79 20.89
#